data_AF-A0A183IA05-F1
#
_entry.id   AF-A0A183IA05-F1
#
_cell.length_a   1.000
_cell.length_b   1.000
_cell.length_c   1.000
_cell.angle_alpha   90.00
_cell.angle_beta   90.00
_cell.angle_gamma   90.00
#
_symmetry.space_group_name_H-M   'P 1'
#
loop_
_entity.id
_entity.type
_entity.pdbx_description
1 polymer ?
#
loop_
_entity_poly.entity_id
_entity_poly.type
_entity_poly.pdbx_seq_one_letter_code
_entity_poly.pdbx_strand_id
1 'polypeptide(L)'
;MRQRRTNLLEDNDVRVALQPFLFAERDRLWLKLMRRNRDIENEVMKDVPGWKTGTWYGEPVYFTLPKDKWWDPEIPEPYVHLRWRDIQKHLNFREHDEYAGPHWWDKYMPDIVNDWIR
;
A
#
# COMPACT_ATOMS: atom_id res chain seq x y z
N MET A 1 30.40 18.24 -19.78
CA MET A 1 29.89 17.05 -19.04
C MET A 1 29.76 17.27 -17.52
N ARG A 2 30.68 17.98 -16.86
CA ARG A 2 30.67 18.20 -15.39
C ARG A 2 29.41 18.92 -14.86
N GLN A 3 28.98 20.01 -15.50
CA GLN A 3 27.80 20.79 -15.11
C GLN A 3 26.49 19.98 -15.12
N ARG A 4 26.32 19.08 -16.10
CA ARG A 4 25.09 18.25 -16.16
C ARG A 4 25.02 17.29 -14.98
N ARG A 5 26.15 16.73 -14.55
CA ARG A 5 26.21 15.83 -13.40
C ARG A 5 25.92 16.57 -12.10
N THR A 6 26.42 17.79 -11.93
CA THR A 6 26.13 18.60 -10.72
C THR A 6 24.65 18.93 -10.63
N ASN A 7 24.02 19.37 -11.73
CA ASN A 7 22.59 19.67 -11.74
C ASN A 7 21.72 18.43 -11.42
N LEU A 8 22.08 17.26 -11.96
CA LEU A 8 21.35 16.02 -11.65
C LEU A 8 21.49 15.62 -10.18
N LEU A 9 22.61 15.93 -9.55
CA LEU A 9 22.86 15.65 -8.13
C LEU A 9 22.02 16.59 -7.25
N GLU A 10 22.01 17.89 -7.59
CA GLU A 10 21.14 18.89 -6.95
C GLU A 10 19.66 18.50 -7.07
N ASP A 11 19.19 18.09 -8.26
CA ASP A 11 17.82 17.62 -8.47
C ASP A 11 17.49 16.39 -7.60
N ASN A 12 18.45 15.48 -7.42
CA ASN A 12 18.26 14.29 -6.59
C ASN A 12 18.23 14.64 -5.10
N ASP A 13 19.12 15.52 -4.64
CA ASP A 13 19.15 15.98 -3.25
C ASP A 13 17.84 16.69 -2.88
N VAL A 14 17.28 17.48 -3.80
CA VAL A 14 15.95 18.09 -3.64
C VAL A 14 14.87 17.02 -3.50
N ARG A 15 14.89 15.96 -4.32
CA ARG A 15 13.93 14.86 -4.20
C ARG A 15 14.03 14.14 -2.86
N VAL A 16 15.25 13.80 -2.43
CA VAL A 16 15.49 13.15 -1.13
C VAL A 16 15.00 14.02 0.02
N ALA A 17 15.25 15.33 -0.03
CA ALA A 17 14.78 16.26 1.00
C ALA A 17 13.25 16.37 1.06
N LEU A 18 12.56 16.29 -0.07
CA LEU A 18 11.09 16.38 -0.16
C LEU A 18 10.37 15.06 0.09
N GLN A 19 11.02 13.93 -0.19
CA GLN A 19 10.48 12.58 -0.09
C GLN A 19 9.73 12.28 1.24
N PRO A 20 10.27 12.59 2.44
CA PRO A 20 9.56 12.29 3.69
C PRO A 20 8.24 13.05 3.83
N PHE A 21 8.15 14.28 3.32
CA PHE A 21 6.91 15.06 3.36
C PHE A 21 5.87 14.51 2.38
N LEU A 22 6.30 14.15 1.17
CA LEU A 22 5.41 13.58 0.15
C LEU A 22 4.86 12.22 0.60
N PHE A 23 5.69 11.39 1.24
CA PHE A 23 5.26 10.12 1.80
C PHE A 23 4.30 10.32 2.98
N ALA A 24 4.60 11.21 3.92
CA ALA A 24 3.67 11.49 5.02
C ALA A 24 2.29 11.97 4.54
N GLU A 25 2.25 12.85 3.53
CA GLU A 25 0.98 13.31 2.94
C GLU A 25 0.25 12.19 2.19
N ARG A 26 0.99 11.36 1.44
CA ARG A 26 0.44 10.15 0.80
C ARG A 26 -0.22 9.24 1.83
N ASP A 27 0.51 8.86 2.88
CA ASP A 27 0.06 7.86 3.85
C ASP A 27 -1.19 8.37 4.59
N ARG A 28 -1.24 9.69 4.88
CA ARG A 28 -2.44 10.35 5.41
C ARG A 28 -3.65 10.24 4.48
N LEU A 29 -3.46 10.50 3.18
CA LEU A 29 -4.53 10.38 2.19
C LEU A 29 -5.01 8.92 2.08
N TRP A 30 -4.07 7.97 2.10
CA TRP A 30 -4.36 6.55 2.04
C TRP A 30 -5.19 6.06 3.22
N LEU A 31 -4.78 6.37 4.44
CA LEU A 31 -5.52 5.99 5.65
C LEU A 31 -6.90 6.65 5.73
N LYS A 32 -7.03 7.90 5.27
CA LYS A 32 -8.33 8.59 5.17
C LYS A 32 -9.28 7.90 4.18
N LEU A 33 -8.76 7.47 3.03
CA LEU A 33 -9.53 6.71 2.05
C LEU A 33 -10.02 5.38 2.64
N MET A 34 -9.14 4.62 3.29
CA MET A 34 -9.51 3.36 3.93
C MET A 34 -10.54 3.56 5.04
N ARG A 35 -10.40 4.63 5.84
CA ARG A 35 -11.39 4.93 6.86
C ARG A 35 -12.76 5.19 6.26
N ARG A 36 -12.83 6.00 5.20
CA ARG A 36 -14.07 6.28 4.48
C ARG A 36 -14.69 5.01 3.90
N ASN A 37 -13.88 4.13 3.29
CA ASN A 37 -14.36 2.87 2.73
C ASN A 37 -14.93 1.96 3.83
N ARG A 38 -14.27 1.90 5.00
CA ARG A 38 -14.76 1.16 6.16
C ARG A 38 -16.08 1.71 6.68
N ASP A 39 -16.24 3.02 6.72
CA ASP A 39 -17.50 3.67 7.12
C ASP A 39 -18.63 3.34 6.12
N ILE A 40 -18.34 3.33 4.81
CA ILE A 40 -19.30 2.90 3.77
C ILE A 40 -19.64 1.41 3.88
N GLU A 41 -18.65 0.55 4.13
CA GLU A 41 -18.85 -0.89 4.32
C GLU A 41 -19.81 -1.15 5.49
N ASN A 42 -19.67 -0.43 6.60
CA ASN A 42 -20.60 -0.52 7.74
C ASN A 42 -22.04 -0.19 7.32
N GLU A 43 -22.24 0.86 6.53
CA GLU A 43 -23.57 1.30 6.10
C GLU A 43 -24.22 0.33 5.10
N VAL A 44 -23.43 -0.21 4.17
CA VAL A 44 -23.92 -1.12 3.11
C VAL A 44 -24.16 -2.52 3.65
N MET A 45 -23.33 -3.00 4.58
CA MET A 45 -23.37 -4.39 5.07
C MET A 45 -24.14 -4.59 6.38
N LYS A 46 -24.77 -3.53 6.92
CA LYS A 46 -25.51 -3.58 8.20
C LYS A 46 -26.61 -4.64 8.26
N ASP A 47 -27.23 -4.93 7.11
CA ASP A 47 -28.38 -5.84 7.02
C ASP A 47 -27.95 -7.30 6.71
N VAL A 48 -26.65 -7.55 6.53
CA VAL A 48 -26.12 -8.89 6.19
C VAL A 48 -25.82 -9.67 7.48
N PRO A 49 -26.47 -10.83 7.70
CA PRO A 49 -26.29 -11.59 8.94
C PRO A 49 -24.86 -12.13 9.06
N GLY A 50 -24.23 -11.86 10.19
CA GLY A 50 -22.87 -12.34 10.50
C GLY A 50 -21.74 -11.54 9.82
N TRP A 51 -22.05 -10.48 9.07
CA TRP A 51 -21.01 -9.63 8.50
C TRP A 51 -20.29 -8.85 9.61
N LYS A 52 -18.95 -8.84 9.54
CA LYS A 52 -18.11 -8.06 10.43
C LYS A 52 -17.11 -7.27 9.59
N THR A 53 -17.25 -5.95 9.64
CA THR A 53 -16.49 -5.00 8.82
C THR A 53 -14.98 -5.19 8.93
N GLY A 54 -14.32 -5.28 7.77
CA GLY A 54 -12.87 -5.53 7.67
C GLY A 54 -12.45 -6.97 7.94
N THR A 55 -13.38 -7.92 7.97
CA THR A 55 -13.12 -9.36 8.05
C THR A 55 -14.05 -10.11 7.11
N TRP A 56 -13.67 -11.32 6.71
CA TRP A 56 -14.56 -12.21 5.99
C TRP A 56 -15.44 -12.96 7.01
N TYR A 57 -16.65 -12.44 7.30
CA TYR A 57 -17.57 -13.04 8.29
C TYR A 57 -16.93 -13.33 9.66
N GLY A 58 -15.97 -12.51 10.09
CA GLY A 58 -15.23 -12.69 11.34
C GLY A 58 -13.86 -13.36 11.20
N GLU A 59 -13.54 -13.93 10.04
CA GLU A 59 -12.24 -14.51 9.74
C GLU A 59 -11.29 -13.50 9.06
N PRO A 60 -9.98 -13.53 9.37
CA PRO A 60 -9.00 -12.72 8.65
C PRO A 60 -8.86 -13.24 7.21
N VAL A 61 -8.78 -12.32 6.24
CA VAL A 61 -8.62 -12.66 4.81
C VAL A 61 -7.28 -13.38 4.55
N TYR A 62 -6.23 -12.99 5.29
CA TYR A 62 -4.90 -13.57 5.15
C TYR A 62 -4.58 -14.48 6.34
N PHE A 63 -4.40 -15.78 6.06
CA PHE A 63 -4.07 -16.78 7.08
C PHE A 63 -2.59 -16.84 7.44
N THR A 64 -1.71 -16.44 6.50
CA THR A 64 -0.25 -16.54 6.65
C THR A 64 0.38 -15.29 7.25
N LEU A 65 -0.36 -14.18 7.31
CA LEU A 65 0.12 -12.92 7.86
C LEU A 65 -0.15 -12.84 9.37
N PRO A 66 0.80 -12.31 10.17
CA PRO A 66 0.54 -11.94 11.56
C PRO A 66 -0.63 -10.95 11.65
N LYS A 67 -1.47 -11.06 12.70
CA LYS A 67 -2.67 -10.22 12.87
C LYS A 67 -2.39 -8.71 12.93
N ASP A 68 -1.22 -8.33 13.45
CA ASP A 68 -0.83 -6.93 13.64
C ASP A 68 -0.05 -6.35 12.45
N LYS A 69 0.13 -7.14 11.38
CA LYS A 69 0.88 -6.74 10.19
C LYS A 69 -0.06 -6.02 9.21
N TRP A 70 0.38 -4.84 8.75
CA TRP A 70 -0.29 -4.14 7.66
C TRP A 70 -0.11 -4.91 6.35
N TRP A 71 -1.18 -4.94 5.55
CA TRP A 71 -1.15 -5.44 4.18
C TRP A 71 -1.78 -4.38 3.28
N ASP A 72 -1.08 -4.02 2.22
CA ASP A 72 -1.62 -3.08 1.27
C ASP A 72 -2.69 -3.73 0.39
N PRO A 73 -3.90 -3.13 0.33
CA PRO A 73 -4.98 -3.65 -0.47
C PRO A 73 -4.64 -3.59 -1.96
N GLU A 74 -5.19 -4.53 -2.74
CA GLU A 74 -5.00 -4.50 -4.19
C GLU A 74 -5.69 -3.27 -4.80
N ILE A 75 -5.17 -2.77 -5.93
CA ILE A 75 -5.69 -1.60 -6.65
C ILE A 75 -7.23 -1.54 -6.76
N PRO A 76 -7.97 -2.62 -7.13
CA PRO A 76 -9.41 -2.53 -7.25
C PRO A 76 -10.15 -2.43 -5.91
N GLU A 77 -9.55 -2.83 -4.78
CA GLU A 77 -10.23 -2.91 -3.49
C GLU A 77 -10.68 -1.52 -2.98
N PRO A 78 -9.79 -0.52 -2.82
CA PRO A 78 -10.23 0.77 -2.31
C PRO A 78 -10.93 1.64 -3.35
N TYR A 79 -10.76 1.31 -4.63
CA TYR A 79 -11.30 2.06 -5.78
C TYR A 79 -12.45 1.35 -6.49
N VAL A 80 -13.10 0.37 -5.84
CA VAL A 80 -14.20 -0.43 -6.42
C VAL A 80 -15.37 0.43 -6.94
N HIS A 81 -15.53 1.63 -6.36
CA HIS A 81 -16.57 2.59 -6.72
C HIS A 81 -16.20 3.47 -7.94
N LEU A 82 -14.95 3.46 -8.38
CA LEU A 82 -14.48 4.26 -9.51
C LEU A 82 -14.64 3.49 -10.83
N ARG A 83 -14.73 4.25 -11.92
CA ARG A 83 -14.61 3.67 -13.26
C ARG A 83 -13.16 3.26 -13.50
N TRP A 84 -12.96 2.16 -14.23
CA TRP A 84 -11.63 1.61 -14.53
C TRP A 84 -10.62 2.65 -15.07
N ARG A 85 -11.07 3.57 -15.93
CA ARG A 85 -10.23 4.63 -16.50
C ARG A 85 -9.75 5.65 -15.46
N ASP A 86 -10.48 5.83 -14.37
CA ASP A 86 -10.14 6.75 -13.30
C ASP A 86 -9.24 6.10 -12.24
N ILE A 87 -9.28 4.78 -12.09
CA ILE A 87 -8.38 4.01 -11.20
C ILE A 87 -6.91 4.26 -11.59
N GLN A 88 -6.62 4.35 -12.89
CA GLN A 88 -5.27 4.59 -13.40
C GLN A 88 -4.63 5.88 -12.87
N LYS A 89 -5.44 6.89 -12.53
CA LYS A 89 -4.96 8.16 -11.95
C LYS A 89 -4.46 8.02 -10.51
N HIS A 90 -4.81 6.92 -9.85
CA HIS A 90 -4.56 6.66 -8.44
C HIS A 90 -3.48 5.58 -8.22
N LEU A 91 -2.91 5.04 -9.30
CA LEU A 91 -1.89 3.98 -9.27
C LEU A 91 -0.53 4.39 -8.72
N ASN A 92 -0.31 5.68 -8.47
CA ASN A 92 0.95 6.20 -7.94
C ASN A 92 1.17 5.88 -6.45
N PHE A 93 0.21 5.22 -5.81
CA PHE A 93 0.22 4.92 -4.38
C PHE A 93 0.26 3.40 -4.16
N ARG A 94 1.38 2.78 -4.50
CA ARG A 94 1.76 1.48 -3.94
C ARG A 94 2.88 1.73 -2.93
N GLU A 95 2.75 1.20 -1.72
CA GLU A 95 3.90 1.15 -0.83
C GLU A 95 4.91 0.12 -1.35
N HIS A 96 6.18 0.37 -1.06
CA HIS A 96 7.26 -0.54 -1.40
C HIS A 96 7.20 -1.75 -0.47
N ASP A 97 7.50 -2.94 -1.00
CA ASP A 97 7.54 -4.22 -0.27
C ASP A 97 8.45 -4.16 0.98
N GLU A 98 9.37 -3.20 1.02
CA GLU A 98 10.28 -2.90 2.12
C GLU A 98 9.61 -2.56 3.46
N TYR A 99 8.35 -2.10 3.45
CA TYR A 99 7.55 -1.88 4.67
C TYR A 99 6.78 -3.12 5.10
N ALA A 100 6.69 -4.14 4.25
CA ALA A 100 6.19 -5.42 4.68
C ALA A 100 7.20 -6.03 5.65
N GLY A 101 6.76 -6.37 6.87
CA GLY A 101 7.54 -7.26 7.75
C GLY A 101 7.93 -8.57 7.04
N PRO A 102 8.65 -9.50 7.70
CA PRO A 102 9.15 -10.71 7.05
C PRO A 102 8.09 -11.40 6.21
N HIS A 103 8.38 -11.64 4.94
CA HIS A 103 7.52 -12.40 4.06
C HIS A 103 7.53 -13.86 4.47
N TRP A 104 6.43 -14.56 4.19
CA TRP A 104 6.38 -15.99 4.47
C TRP A 104 7.44 -16.75 3.66
N TRP A 105 7.83 -16.23 2.48
CA TRP A 105 8.89 -16.81 1.65
C TRP A 105 10.30 -16.45 2.10
N ASP A 106 10.53 -15.45 2.95
CA ASP A 106 11.87 -15.14 3.50
C ASP A 106 12.44 -16.31 4.32
N LYS A 107 11.55 -17.16 4.85
CA LYS A 107 11.93 -18.39 5.56
C LYS A 107 12.39 -19.51 4.61
N TYR A 108 11.96 -19.51 3.36
CA TYR A 108 12.07 -20.65 2.45
C TYR A 108 12.84 -20.34 1.15
N MET A 109 13.01 -19.07 0.79
CA MET A 109 13.86 -18.61 -0.31
C MET A 109 15.26 -18.32 0.23
N PRO A 110 16.31 -18.99 -0.25
CA PRO A 110 17.68 -18.68 0.17
C PRO A 110 18.10 -17.29 -0.32
N ASP A 111 19.01 -16.64 0.42
CA ASP A 111 19.52 -15.28 0.17
C ASP A 111 20.01 -15.05 -1.28
N ILE A 112 20.42 -16.12 -1.97
CA ILE A 112 20.85 -16.12 -3.37
C ILE A 112 19.78 -15.59 -4.33
N VAL A 113 18.49 -15.80 -4.02
CA VAL A 113 17.36 -15.30 -4.83
C VAL A 113 17.08 -13.83 -4.52
N ASN A 114 17.27 -13.40 -3.27
CA ASN A 114 17.09 -12.00 -2.86
C ASN A 114 18.10 -11.06 -3.53
N ASP A 115 19.32 -11.55 -3.82
CA ASP A 115 20.35 -10.80 -4.56
C ASP A 115 20.01 -10.63 -6.06
N TRP A 116 19.10 -11.44 -6.61
CA TRP A 116 18.65 -11.35 -8.01
C TRP A 116 17.44 -10.43 -8.22
N ILE A 117 16.70 -10.13 -7.15
CA ILE A 117 15.43 -9.38 -7.18
C ILE A 117 15.60 -7.92 -6.71
N ARG A 118 16.73 -7.59 -6.05
CA ARG A 118 17.11 -6.21 -5.70
C ARG A 118 17.55 -5.38 -6.91
#